data_AF-A0A257NZM2-F1
#
_entry.id   AF-A0A257NZM2-F1
#
_cell.length_a   1.000
_cell.length_b   1.000
_cell.length_c   1.000
_cell.angle_alpha   90.00
_cell.angle_beta   90.00
_cell.angle_gamma   90.00
#
_symmetry.space_group_name_H-M   'P 1'
#
loop_
_entity.id
_entity.type
_entity.pdbx_description
1 polymer ?
#
loop_
_entity_poly.entity_id
_entity_poly.type
_entity_poly.pdbx_seq_one_letter_code
_entity_poly.pdbx_strand_id
1 'polypeptide(L)'
;MSHSYTAATLFVFGFACFASFSWGVKGHFRSTGKMPPGMKLVSLLSLLGFIIFAGRLALMDISAQADVALWLFVGSLALFNWTINATRRTPPTLAFDTDKPAFLLLHGPYQYVRHP
;
A
#
# COMPACT_ATOMS: atom_id res chain seq x y z
N MET A 1 -18.29 -5.33 -23.60
CA MET A 1 -18.35 -6.21 -22.42
C MET A 1 -16.98 -6.39 -21.77
N SER A 2 -15.89 -6.66 -22.51
CA SER A 2 -14.53 -6.79 -21.95
C SER A 2 -14.04 -5.58 -21.14
N HIS A 3 -14.35 -4.36 -21.59
CA HIS A 3 -13.94 -3.11 -20.92
C HIS A 3 -14.40 -3.01 -19.46
N SER A 4 -15.68 -3.33 -19.19
CA SER A 4 -16.23 -3.28 -17.83
C SER A 4 -15.61 -4.31 -16.89
N TYR A 5 -15.23 -5.50 -17.39
CA TYR A 5 -14.54 -6.51 -16.59
C TYR A 5 -13.10 -6.11 -16.25
N THR A 6 -12.38 -5.51 -17.20
CA THR A 6 -11.02 -5.00 -16.96
C THR A 6 -11.04 -3.88 -15.93
N ALA A 7 -11.97 -2.92 -16.04
CA ALA A 7 -12.15 -1.87 -15.04
C ALA A 7 -12.44 -2.46 -13.65
N ALA A 8 -13.43 -3.36 -13.56
CA ALA A 8 -13.77 -3.99 -12.29
C ALA A 8 -12.58 -4.74 -11.67
N THR A 9 -11.81 -5.45 -12.49
CA THR A 9 -10.62 -6.20 -12.04
C THR A 9 -9.55 -5.25 -11.49
N LEU A 10 -9.21 -4.20 -12.25
CA LEU A 10 -8.24 -3.19 -11.80
C LEU A 10 -8.71 -2.47 -10.53
N PHE A 11 -10.02 -2.18 -10.44
CA PHE A 11 -10.58 -1.57 -9.24
C PHE A 11 -10.41 -2.47 -8.02
N VAL A 12 -10.77 -3.75 -8.14
CA VAL A 12 -10.69 -4.71 -7.04
C VAL A 12 -9.25 -4.86 -6.55
N PHE A 13 -8.29 -5.03 -7.46
CA PHE A 13 -6.87 -5.18 -7.08
C PHE A 13 -6.29 -3.88 -6.53
N GLY A 14 -6.57 -2.73 -7.16
CA GLY A 14 -6.14 -1.43 -6.64
C GLY A 14 -6.75 -1.13 -5.27
N PHE A 15 -8.03 -1.45 -5.06
CA PHE A 15 -8.70 -1.33 -3.78
C PHE A 15 -8.07 -2.26 -2.75
N ALA A 16 -7.74 -3.50 -3.11
CA ALA A 16 -7.05 -4.42 -2.22
C ALA A 16 -5.68 -3.88 -1.78
N CYS A 17 -4.90 -3.26 -2.68
CA CYS A 17 -3.65 -2.57 -2.32
C CYS A 17 -3.91 -1.44 -1.31
N PHE A 18 -4.85 -0.55 -1.64
CA PHE A 18 -5.19 0.60 -0.80
C PHE A 18 -5.70 0.16 0.59
N ALA A 19 -6.58 -0.83 0.64
CA ALA A 19 -7.13 -1.38 1.87
C ALA A 19 -6.06 -2.08 2.71
N SER A 20 -5.16 -2.85 2.08
CA SER A 20 -4.06 -3.53 2.77
C SER A 20 -3.11 -2.53 3.43
N PHE A 21 -2.72 -1.48 2.70
CA PHE A 21 -1.90 -0.41 3.27
C PHE A 21 -2.63 0.35 4.39
N SER A 22 -3.90 0.71 4.18
CA SER A 22 -4.73 1.39 5.19
C SER A 22 -4.85 0.55 6.47
N TRP A 23 -5.03 -0.77 6.32
CA TRP A 23 -5.00 -1.70 7.45
C TRP A 23 -3.64 -1.71 8.13
N GLY A 24 -2.54 -1.74 7.36
CA GLY A 24 -1.18 -1.71 7.90
C GLY A 24 -0.92 -0.47 8.75
N VAL A 25 -1.29 0.71 8.25
CA VAL A 25 -1.21 1.99 8.99
C VAL A 25 -2.02 1.98 10.27
N LYS A 26 -3.19 1.34 10.26
CA LYS A 26 -4.10 1.29 11.40
C LYS A 26 -3.72 0.25 12.45
N GLY A 27 -3.23 -0.91 12.02
CA GLY A 27 -3.17 -2.11 12.87
C GLY A 27 -1.85 -2.86 12.90
N HIS A 28 -0.98 -2.69 11.91
CA HIS A 28 0.32 -3.37 11.88
C HIS A 28 1.43 -2.48 12.44
N PHE A 29 1.55 -1.25 11.95
CA PHE A 29 2.59 -0.33 12.38
C PHE A 29 2.31 0.21 13.78
N ARG A 30 3.37 0.32 14.58
CA ARG A 30 3.30 0.89 15.92
C ARG A 30 3.25 2.41 15.87
N SER A 31 2.69 3.04 16.90
CA SER A 31 2.84 4.47 17.14
C SER A 31 3.16 4.71 18.60
N THR A 32 4.11 5.60 18.91
CA THR A 32 4.44 6.00 20.28
C THR A 32 3.53 7.13 20.78
N GLY A 33 2.27 7.15 20.31
CA GLY A 33 1.28 8.14 20.69
C GLY A 33 0.17 8.26 19.66
N LYS A 34 -0.19 9.49 19.32
CA LYS A 34 -1.13 9.78 18.23
C LYS A 34 -0.40 9.64 16.89
N MET A 35 -1.13 9.26 15.84
CA MET A 35 -0.60 9.23 14.48
C MET A 35 0.13 10.55 14.14
N PRO A 36 1.40 10.47 13.69
CA PRO A 36 2.18 11.65 13.32
C PRO A 36 1.49 12.52 12.26
N PRO A 37 1.60 13.85 12.31
CA PRO A 37 0.98 14.74 11.32
C PRO A 37 1.40 14.42 9.87
N GLY A 38 2.66 14.07 9.64
CA GLY A 38 3.15 13.65 8.34
C GLY A 38 2.43 12.42 7.81
N MET A 39 2.20 11.43 8.68
CA MET A 39 1.45 10.22 8.31
C MET A 39 -0.02 10.51 8.00
N LYS A 40 -0.65 11.46 8.72
CA LYS A 40 -2.02 11.92 8.40
C LYS A 40 -2.09 12.53 7.02
N LEU A 41 -1.14 13.41 6.68
CA LEU A 41 -1.07 14.04 5.37
C LEU A 41 -0.89 13.01 4.25
N VAL A 42 0.07 12.09 4.41
CA VAL A 42 0.30 11.01 3.42
C VAL A 42 -0.93 10.13 3.26
N SER A 43 -1.63 9.80 4.35
CA SER A 43 -2.86 9.00 4.30
C SER A 43 -3.99 9.73 3.56
N LEU A 44 -4.15 11.04 3.80
CA LEU A 44 -5.12 11.88 3.09
C LEU A 44 -4.81 11.95 1.59
N LEU A 45 -3.55 12.21 1.23
CA LEU A 45 -3.12 12.24 -0.17
C LEU A 45 -3.31 10.89 -0.86
N SER A 46 -3.05 9.79 -0.15
CA SER A 46 -3.28 8.43 -0.66
C SER A 46 -4.77 8.18 -0.93
N LEU A 47 -5.66 8.63 -0.03
CA LEU A 47 -7.11 8.52 -0.23
C LEU A 47 -7.57 9.34 -1.44
N LEU A 48 -7.10 10.58 -1.57
CA LEU A 48 -7.41 11.43 -2.73
C LEU A 48 -6.92 10.79 -4.03
N GLY A 49 -5.68 10.27 -4.05
CA GLY A 49 -5.13 9.55 -5.19
C GLY A 49 -5.97 8.33 -5.56
N PHE A 50 -6.44 7.56 -4.57
CA PHE A 50 -7.31 6.41 -4.80
C PHE A 50 -8.68 6.81 -5.37
N ILE A 51 -9.28 7.88 -4.87
CA ILE A 51 -10.54 8.43 -5.42
C ILE A 51 -10.37 8.87 -6.88
N ILE A 52 -9.26 9.55 -7.19
CA ILE A 52 -8.94 9.96 -8.57
C ILE A 52 -8.77 8.72 -9.46
N PHE A 53 -8.03 7.71 -8.99
CA PHE A 53 -7.87 6.44 -9.69
C PHE A 53 -9.22 5.78 -9.98
N ALA A 54 -10.10 5.65 -8.99
CA ALA A 54 -11.42 5.05 -9.14
C ALA A 54 -12.30 5.85 -10.12
N GLY A 55 -12.31 7.18 -10.02
CA GLY A 55 -13.05 8.05 -10.94
C GLY A 55 -12.55 7.96 -12.37
N ARG A 56 -11.22 7.92 -12.57
CA ARG A 56 -10.61 7.71 -13.89
C ARG A 56 -11.03 6.37 -14.50
N LEU A 57 -11.05 5.31 -13.70
CA LEU A 57 -11.43 3.98 -14.16
C LEU A 57 -12.91 3.87 -14.54
N ALA A 58 -13.77 4.68 -13.90
CA ALA A 58 -15.19 4.74 -14.21
C ALA A 58 -15.53 5.61 -15.43
N LEU A 59 -14.72 6.64 -15.71
CA LEU A 59 -15.06 7.69 -16.69
C LEU A 59 -14.21 7.65 -17.96
N MET A 60 -13.05 7.01 -17.94
CA MET A 60 -12.08 7.05 -19.05
C MET A 60 -11.92 5.67 -19.68
N ASP A 61 -11.46 5.66 -20.92
CA ASP A 61 -11.08 4.41 -21.60
C ASP A 61 -9.83 3.79 -20.99
N ILE A 62 -9.85 2.46 -20.96
CA ILE A 62 -8.78 1.66 -20.38
C ILE A 62 -7.72 1.40 -21.45
N SER A 63 -6.46 1.64 -21.09
CA SER A 63 -5.31 1.34 -21.95
C SER A 63 -5.26 -0.14 -22.34
N ALA A 64 -4.79 -0.43 -23.55
CA ALA A 64 -4.51 -1.80 -23.99
C ALA A 64 -3.46 -2.52 -23.11
N GLN A 65 -2.67 -1.77 -22.34
CA GLN A 65 -1.65 -2.27 -21.39
C GLN A 65 -2.18 -2.45 -19.96
N ALA A 66 -3.48 -2.64 -19.80
CA ALA A 66 -4.12 -2.82 -18.49
C ALA A 66 -3.61 -4.03 -17.70
N ASP A 67 -3.17 -5.06 -18.41
CA ASP A 67 -2.53 -6.25 -17.85
C ASP A 67 -1.25 -5.92 -17.07
N VAL A 68 -0.44 -4.97 -17.55
CA VAL A 68 0.75 -4.50 -16.83
C VAL A 68 0.37 -3.89 -15.49
N ALA A 69 -0.67 -3.06 -15.44
CA ALA A 69 -1.16 -2.48 -14.20
C ALA A 69 -1.66 -3.56 -13.22
N LEU A 70 -2.34 -4.59 -13.73
CA LEU A 70 -2.78 -5.73 -12.92
C LEU A 70 -1.58 -6.47 -12.29
N TRP A 71 -0.55 -6.78 -13.08
CA TRP A 71 0.65 -7.44 -12.56
C TRP A 71 1.40 -6.58 -11.53
N LEU A 72 1.41 -5.25 -11.71
CA LEU A 72 1.97 -4.33 -10.72
C LEU A 72 1.18 -4.34 -9.40
N PHE A 73 -0.15 -4.38 -9.44
CA PHE A 73 -0.95 -4.51 -8.22
C PHE A 73 -0.72 -5.85 -7.52
N VAL A 74 -0.69 -6.95 -8.27
CA VAL A 74 -0.41 -8.28 -7.72
C VAL A 74 0.99 -8.32 -7.08
N GLY A 75 2.01 -7.82 -7.78
CA GLY A 75 3.37 -7.73 -7.28
C GLY A 75 3.48 -6.86 -6.03
N SER A 76 2.78 -5.72 -6.00
CA SER A 76 2.71 -4.84 -4.84
C SER A 76 2.08 -5.53 -3.62
N LEU A 77 0.96 -6.24 -3.80
CA LEU A 77 0.32 -7.01 -2.72
C LEU A 77 1.22 -8.14 -2.20
N ALA A 78 1.87 -8.86 -3.11
CA ALA A 78 2.80 -9.92 -2.73
C ALA A 78 3.99 -9.38 -1.91
N LEU A 79 4.58 -8.27 -2.37
CA LEU A 79 5.67 -7.59 -1.66
C LEU A 79 5.21 -7.07 -0.29
N PHE A 80 4.05 -6.40 -0.23
CA PHE A 80 3.48 -5.92 1.03
C PHE A 80 3.24 -7.07 2.01
N ASN A 81 2.64 -8.17 1.56
CA ASN A 81 2.41 -9.34 2.42
C ASN A 81 3.72 -9.97 2.89
N TRP A 82 4.75 -10.02 2.04
CA TRP A 82 6.08 -10.47 2.44
C TRP A 82 6.70 -9.56 3.52
N THR A 83 6.57 -8.24 3.37
CA THR A 83 7.01 -7.24 4.35
C THR A 83 6.27 -7.39 5.68
N ILE A 84 4.94 -7.52 5.66
CA ILE A 84 4.11 -7.75 6.85
C ILE A 84 4.53 -9.04 7.54
N ASN A 85 4.72 -10.12 6.79
CA ASN A 85 5.14 -11.40 7.35
C ASN A 85 6.52 -11.33 8.01
N ALA A 86 7.47 -10.63 7.39
CA ALA A 86 8.80 -10.41 7.95
C ALA A 86 8.77 -9.58 9.25
N THR A 87 7.82 -8.65 9.37
CA THR A 87 7.76 -7.72 10.49
C THR A 87 6.71 -8.07 11.55
N ARG A 88 5.89 -9.11 11.35
CA ARG A 88 4.77 -9.47 12.24
C ARG A 88 5.11 -9.62 13.72
N ARG A 89 6.34 -10.04 14.04
CA ARG A 89 6.79 -10.22 15.44
C ARG A 89 7.33 -8.93 16.06
N THR A 90 7.86 -8.04 15.24
CA THR A 90 8.48 -6.78 15.64
C THR A 90 8.10 -5.70 14.63
N PRO A 91 6.84 -5.23 14.64
CA PRO A 91 6.39 -4.25 13.66
C PRO A 91 7.14 -2.94 13.83
N PRO A 92 7.54 -2.27 12.74
CA PRO A 92 8.19 -0.96 12.83
C PRO A 92 7.18 0.11 13.25
N THR A 93 7.69 1.26 13.69
CA THR A 93 6.87 2.44 13.95
C THR A 93 6.44 3.13 12.66
N LEU A 94 5.34 3.88 12.74
CA LEU A 94 4.87 4.71 11.64
C LEU A 94 5.96 5.69 11.20
N ALA A 95 5.96 6.01 9.91
CA ALA A 95 6.78 7.10 9.41
C ALA A 95 6.46 8.39 10.18
N PHE A 96 7.49 9.21 10.39
CA PHE A 96 7.44 10.46 11.16
C PHE A 96 7.19 10.29 12.68
N ASP A 97 7.22 9.07 13.20
CA ASP A 97 7.33 8.86 14.64
C ASP A 97 8.74 9.29 15.12
N THR A 98 8.85 9.69 16.39
CA THR A 98 10.07 10.28 16.95
C THR A 98 10.80 9.34 17.90
N ASP A 99 10.40 8.06 17.92
CA ASP A 99 11.05 7.04 18.71
C ASP A 99 12.47 6.75 18.21
N LYS A 100 13.34 6.34 19.14
CA LYS A 100 14.71 5.99 18.78
C LYS A 100 14.72 4.64 18.05
N PRO A 101 15.54 4.48 17.00
CA PRO A 101 15.70 3.18 16.34
C PRO A 101 16.09 2.10 17.35
N ALA A 102 15.31 1.03 17.43
CA ALA A 102 15.49 -0.03 18.43
C ALA A 102 16.07 -1.33 17.85
N PHE A 103 15.96 -1.55 16.54
CA PHE A 103 16.42 -2.77 15.86
C PHE A 103 16.66 -2.52 14.36
N LEU A 104 17.33 -3.46 13.69
CA LEU A 104 17.47 -3.50 12.24
C LEU A 104 16.67 -4.69 11.68
N LEU A 105 15.97 -4.46 10.58
CA LEU A 105 15.31 -5.51 9.81
C LEU A 105 16.28 -5.98 8.72
N LEU A 106 16.67 -7.25 8.78
CA LEU A 106 17.69 -7.83 7.89
C LEU A 106 17.21 -9.13 7.21
N HIS A 107 15.91 -9.41 7.25
CA HIS A 107 15.31 -10.60 6.68
C HIS A 107 14.06 -10.25 5.85
N GLY A 108 13.71 -11.13 4.93
CA GLY A 108 12.62 -10.89 3.99
C GLY A 108 12.99 -9.80 2.99
N PRO A 109 12.06 -8.91 2.60
CA PRO A 109 12.34 -7.94 1.54
C PRO A 109 13.38 -6.88 1.96
N TYR A 110 13.61 -6.72 3.27
CA TYR A 110 14.63 -5.84 3.82
C TYR A 110 16.08 -6.25 3.49
N GLN A 111 16.30 -7.47 2.97
CA GLN A 111 17.61 -7.88 2.45
C GLN A 111 17.98 -7.20 1.13
N TYR A 112 16.98 -6.65 0.42
CA TYR A 112 17.14 -6.09 -0.92
C TYR A 112 16.96 -4.57 -0.93
N VAL A 113 16.05 -4.04 -0.11
CA VAL A 113 15.75 -2.60 -0.05
C VAL A 113 15.32 -2.18 1.36
N ARG A 114 15.63 -0.95 1.77
CA ARG A 114 15.35 -0.45 3.13
C ARG A 114 13.87 -0.10 3.37
N HIS A 115 13.16 0.26 2.31
CA HIS A 115 11.74 0.61 2.31
C HIS A 115 11.01 -0.19 1.23
N PRO A 116 10.86 -1.51 1.42
CA PRO A 116 10.16 -2.39 0.47
C PRO A 116 8.66 -2.13 0.43
#